data_AF-A0A263BT42-F1
#
_entry.id   AF-A0A263BT42-F1
#
_cell.length_a   1.000
_cell.length_b   1.000
_cell.length_c   1.000
_cell.angle_alpha   90.00
_cell.angle_beta   90.00
_cell.angle_gamma   90.00
#
_symmetry.space_group_name_H-M   'P 1'
#
loop_
_entity.id
_entity.type
_entity.pdbx_description
1 polymer ?
#
loop_
_entity_poly.entity_id
_entity_poly.type
_entity_poly.pdbx_seq_one_letter_code
_entity_poly.pdbx_strand_id
1 'polypeptide(L)'
;MYKVGERIEHIRFGPGEIIEVSGDKTCISIIFTKGFGYKKFRLKEANKYIIRLSEFCIFDEETNDWYNLHGYNEDGYDKYGYDQLGYDSNGFNRDKLHKVTKTHFNQDGYNYRGYKQDGFNQKGIHKETNTIYNLNGYDVNGVHASEELVKVINQKVSPKCELKFDGFYHMTHFDNAASILKDGKIFSRSRQSMKVDMNKKLDITNRVISYTHANIQDHVRMYFRPKTPTFWYFENFSEIVLLKFSSSLLTLPRAKVSIGNAGNSSSVICDITKSTLNHINFNSLFLSSEVQNKEEMNLRHTELLIPEELELSHLDSIIFRSNKDLLAFKNKFGHHKGVLYQVNKAKFFYKET
;
A
#
# COMPACT_ATOMS: atom_id res chain seq x y z
N MET A 1 -38.08 4.60 3.24
CA MET A 1 -39.22 5.45 2.83
C MET A 1 -38.67 6.51 1.91
N TYR A 2 -39.37 6.84 0.83
CA TYR A 2 -38.92 7.89 -0.08
C TYR A 2 -39.09 9.29 0.53
N LYS A 3 -38.20 10.21 0.15
CA LYS A 3 -38.28 11.64 0.48
C LYS A 3 -38.52 12.48 -0.77
N VAL A 4 -39.21 13.60 -0.62
CA VAL A 4 -39.28 14.62 -1.67
C VAL A 4 -37.86 15.16 -1.90
N GLY A 5 -37.45 15.30 -3.17
CA GLY A 5 -36.09 15.62 -3.61
C GLY A 5 -35.16 14.41 -3.77
N GLU A 6 -35.60 13.19 -3.46
CA GLU A 6 -34.78 11.99 -3.63
C GLU A 6 -34.64 11.63 -5.13
N ARG A 7 -33.39 11.49 -5.59
CA ARG A 7 -33.07 11.01 -6.95
C ARG A 7 -33.13 9.50 -7.02
N ILE A 8 -33.76 8.98 -8.06
CA ILE A 8 -33.97 7.56 -8.30
C ILE A 8 -33.69 7.21 -9.76
N GLU A 9 -33.49 5.93 -10.05
CA GLU A 9 -33.49 5.38 -11.41
C GLU A 9 -34.71 4.45 -11.54
N HIS A 10 -35.55 4.61 -12.56
CA HIS A 10 -36.69 3.72 -12.79
C HIS A 10 -36.40 2.84 -14.01
N ILE A 11 -36.45 1.51 -13.86
CA ILE A 11 -36.06 0.54 -14.90
C ILE A 11 -36.68 0.83 -16.27
N ARG A 12 -37.92 1.33 -16.30
CA ARG A 12 -38.64 1.66 -17.55
C ARG A 12 -38.52 3.11 -18.03
N PHE A 13 -38.23 4.06 -17.14
CA PHE A 13 -38.37 5.49 -17.42
C PHE A 13 -37.06 6.27 -17.22
N GLY A 14 -36.00 5.59 -16.77
CA GLY A 14 -34.69 6.17 -16.53
C GLY A 14 -34.63 7.03 -15.26
N PRO A 15 -33.68 7.98 -15.19
CA PRO A 15 -33.46 8.79 -14.00
C PRO A 15 -34.61 9.75 -13.74
N GLY A 16 -34.99 9.89 -12.47
CA GLY A 16 -36.04 10.79 -12.03
C GLY A 16 -35.87 11.27 -10.59
N GLU A 17 -36.68 12.25 -10.22
CA GLU A 17 -36.69 12.85 -8.89
C GLU A 17 -38.09 12.76 -8.28
N ILE A 18 -38.16 12.40 -7.00
CA ILE A 18 -39.43 12.31 -6.28
C ILE A 18 -39.87 13.71 -5.88
N ILE A 19 -41.00 14.16 -6.41
CA ILE A 19 -41.52 15.51 -6.18
C ILE A 19 -42.69 15.55 -5.18
N GLU A 20 -43.30 14.40 -4.92
CA GLU A 20 -44.43 14.31 -3.99
C GLU A 20 -44.48 12.90 -3.36
N VAL A 21 -44.79 12.85 -2.06
CA VAL A 21 -45.15 11.62 -1.34
C VAL A 21 -46.51 11.87 -0.70
N SER A 22 -47.51 11.03 -1.00
CA SER A 22 -48.86 11.24 -0.47
C SER A 22 -48.88 11.18 1.07
N GLY A 23 -49.78 11.92 1.71
CA GLY A 23 -49.86 12.02 3.18
C GLY A 23 -50.11 10.68 3.89
N ASP A 24 -50.76 9.73 3.20
CA ASP A 24 -50.96 8.34 3.64
C ASP A 24 -49.80 7.40 3.26
N LYS A 25 -48.77 7.91 2.58
CA LYS A 25 -47.59 7.20 2.06
C LYS A 25 -47.90 6.03 1.13
N THR A 26 -49.06 6.04 0.47
CA THR A 26 -49.44 4.97 -0.47
C THR A 26 -48.99 5.24 -1.91
N CYS A 27 -48.66 6.49 -2.25
CA CYS A 27 -48.26 6.91 -3.59
C CYS A 27 -47.05 7.84 -3.57
N ILE A 28 -46.30 7.83 -4.67
CA ILE A 28 -45.23 8.78 -4.95
C ILE A 28 -45.40 9.35 -6.36
N SER A 29 -44.93 10.58 -6.54
CA SER A 29 -44.89 11.23 -7.84
C SER A 29 -43.46 11.53 -8.24
N ILE A 30 -43.11 11.22 -9.49
CA ILE A 30 -41.74 11.26 -10.01
C ILE A 30 -41.72 12.09 -11.29
N ILE A 31 -40.74 12.99 -11.41
CA ILE A 31 -40.41 13.68 -12.65
C ILE A 31 -39.17 13.05 -13.29
N PHE A 32 -39.25 12.69 -14.57
CA PHE A 32 -38.16 12.02 -15.29
C PHE A 32 -37.41 12.97 -16.23
N THR A 33 -36.08 12.83 -16.31
CA THR A 33 -35.20 13.76 -17.05
C THR A 33 -35.19 13.54 -18.57
N LYS A 34 -35.53 12.34 -19.07
CA LYS A 34 -35.49 11.98 -20.51
C LYS A 34 -36.82 12.18 -21.26
N GLY A 35 -37.60 13.20 -20.92
CA GLY A 35 -38.83 13.56 -21.67
C GLY A 35 -40.08 12.71 -21.37
N PHE A 36 -40.03 11.81 -20.38
CA PHE A 36 -41.19 11.03 -19.93
C PHE A 36 -42.15 11.81 -19.01
N GLY A 37 -41.79 13.06 -18.68
CA GLY A 37 -42.59 13.98 -17.89
C GLY A 37 -42.85 13.47 -16.47
N TYR A 38 -44.00 13.87 -15.96
CA TYR A 38 -44.49 13.54 -14.62
C TYR A 38 -45.27 12.22 -14.61
N LYS A 39 -45.02 11.34 -13.63
CA LYS A 39 -45.83 10.14 -13.38
C LYS A 39 -46.05 9.88 -11.90
N LYS A 40 -47.26 9.42 -11.56
CA LYS A 40 -47.65 9.00 -10.21
C LYS A 40 -47.75 7.48 -10.13
N PHE A 41 -47.19 6.90 -9.08
CA PHE A 41 -47.16 5.46 -8.84
C PHE A 41 -47.69 5.13 -7.45
N ARG A 42 -48.39 3.98 -7.33
CA ARG A 42 -48.58 3.36 -6.00
C ARG A 42 -47.24 2.85 -5.51
N LEU A 43 -46.93 3.09 -4.24
CA LEU A 43 -45.63 2.77 -3.63
C LEU A 43 -45.24 1.30 -3.82
N LYS A 44 -46.19 0.37 -3.64
CA LYS A 44 -45.97 -1.08 -3.84
C LYS A 44 -45.55 -1.43 -5.27
N GLU A 45 -46.09 -0.74 -6.28
CA GLU A 45 -45.73 -0.96 -7.68
C GLU A 45 -44.42 -0.24 -8.03
N ALA A 46 -44.25 0.98 -7.51
CA ALA A 46 -43.05 1.77 -7.71
C ALA A 46 -41.80 1.03 -7.21
N ASN A 47 -41.87 0.39 -6.03
CA ASN A 47 -40.77 -0.37 -5.45
C ASN A 47 -40.31 -1.59 -6.28
N LYS A 48 -41.14 -2.09 -7.22
CA LYS A 48 -40.73 -3.18 -8.11
C LYS A 48 -39.81 -2.72 -9.24
N TYR A 49 -39.83 -1.41 -9.54
CA TYR A 49 -39.19 -0.85 -10.74
C TYR A 49 -38.26 0.32 -10.43
N ILE A 50 -38.26 0.82 -9.20
CA ILE A 50 -37.36 1.88 -8.74
C ILE A 50 -36.11 1.27 -8.14
N ILE A 51 -35.00 1.70 -8.70
CA ILE A 51 -33.63 1.49 -8.28
C ILE A 51 -33.25 2.75 -7.50
N ARG A 52 -33.13 2.67 -6.17
CA ARG A 52 -32.56 3.79 -5.40
C ARG A 52 -31.08 3.88 -5.75
N LEU A 53 -30.56 5.07 -6.04
CA LEU A 53 -29.12 5.27 -6.30
C LEU A 53 -28.26 4.80 -5.10
N SER A 54 -28.77 4.95 -3.88
CA SER A 54 -28.14 4.41 -2.66
C SER A 54 -28.12 2.87 -2.58
N GLU A 55 -28.80 2.17 -3.47
CA GLU A 55 -28.93 0.70 -3.48
C GLU A 55 -28.21 0.03 -4.66
N PHE A 56 -27.60 0.81 -5.58
CA PHE A 56 -26.93 0.30 -6.79
C PHE A 56 -25.53 0.85 -7.04
N CYS A 57 -25.04 1.71 -6.14
CA CYS A 57 -23.64 2.01 -6.08
C CYS A 57 -22.93 0.90 -5.29
N ILE A 58 -21.97 0.24 -5.91
CA ILE A 58 -21.06 -0.65 -5.19
C ILE A 58 -20.04 0.25 -4.52
N PHE A 59 -20.10 0.34 -3.20
CA PHE A 59 -19.00 0.93 -2.45
C PHE A 59 -17.78 0.03 -2.61
N ASP A 60 -16.71 0.59 -3.16
CA ASP A 60 -15.44 -0.10 -3.32
C ASP A 60 -14.53 0.30 -2.15
N GLU A 61 -14.29 -0.65 -1.23
CA GLU A 61 -13.48 -0.43 -0.03
C GLU A 61 -12.01 -0.08 -0.34
N GLU A 62 -11.49 -0.44 -1.51
CA GLU A 62 -10.11 -0.18 -1.93
C GLU A 62 -9.90 1.30 -2.26
N THR A 63 -10.85 1.89 -2.98
CA THR A 63 -10.79 3.28 -3.44
C THR A 63 -11.55 4.26 -2.54
N ASN A 64 -12.37 3.75 -1.60
CA ASN A 64 -13.26 4.54 -0.74
C ASN A 64 -14.26 5.41 -1.54
N ASP A 65 -14.68 4.89 -2.68
CA ASP A 65 -15.61 5.54 -3.61
C ASP A 65 -16.81 4.66 -3.91
N TRP A 66 -17.89 5.31 -4.36
CA TRP A 66 -19.11 4.65 -4.80
C TRP A 66 -19.11 4.53 -6.32
N TYR A 67 -19.23 3.31 -6.84
CA TYR A 67 -19.24 3.05 -8.28
C TYR A 67 -20.61 2.66 -8.75
N ASN A 68 -21.06 3.24 -9.86
CA ASN A 68 -22.29 2.82 -10.52
C ASN A 68 -22.16 1.39 -11.09
N LEU A 69 -23.26 0.82 -11.59
CA LEU A 69 -23.26 -0.51 -12.21
C LEU A 69 -22.34 -0.67 -13.43
N HIS A 70 -21.92 0.43 -14.05
CA HIS A 70 -20.94 0.42 -15.14
C HIS A 70 -19.50 0.48 -14.64
N GLY A 71 -19.28 0.55 -13.31
CA GLY A 71 -17.98 0.54 -12.69
C GLY A 71 -17.30 1.90 -12.63
N TYR A 72 -18.04 3.01 -12.70
CA TYR A 72 -17.49 4.38 -12.62
C TYR A 72 -18.00 5.13 -11.38
N ASN A 73 -17.12 5.91 -10.74
CA ASN A 73 -17.45 6.78 -9.62
C ASN A 73 -18.25 8.03 -10.06
N GLU A 74 -18.59 8.90 -9.10
CA GLU A 74 -19.34 10.14 -9.37
C GLU A 74 -18.62 11.07 -10.36
N ASP A 75 -17.29 11.07 -10.32
CA ASP A 75 -16.42 11.85 -11.21
C ASP A 75 -16.26 11.20 -12.61
N GLY A 76 -16.85 10.03 -12.83
CA GLY A 76 -16.84 9.32 -14.11
C GLY A 76 -15.58 8.49 -14.36
N TYR A 77 -14.81 8.16 -13.33
CA TYR A 77 -13.61 7.34 -13.39
C TYR A 77 -13.87 5.91 -12.91
N ASP A 78 -13.27 4.93 -13.58
CA ASP A 78 -13.25 3.55 -13.13
C ASP A 78 -12.44 3.40 -11.84
N LYS A 79 -12.50 2.23 -11.21
CA LYS A 79 -11.73 1.96 -9.99
C LYS A 79 -10.20 2.03 -10.16
N TYR A 80 -9.72 2.14 -11.39
CA TYR A 80 -8.31 2.33 -11.71
C TYR A 80 -7.97 3.80 -12.02
N GLY A 81 -8.95 4.71 -11.91
CA GLY A 81 -8.81 6.14 -12.12
C GLY A 81 -8.93 6.58 -13.58
N TYR A 82 -9.55 5.78 -14.47
CA TYR A 82 -9.68 6.10 -15.90
C TYR A 82 -11.12 6.38 -16.31
N ASP A 83 -11.33 7.41 -17.12
CA ASP A 83 -12.62 7.74 -17.70
C ASP A 83 -13.11 6.65 -18.68
N GLN A 84 -14.33 6.81 -19.20
CA GLN A 84 -14.91 5.89 -20.19
C GLN A 84 -14.12 5.79 -21.51
N LEU A 85 -13.21 6.73 -21.76
CA LEU A 85 -12.32 6.76 -22.92
C LEU A 85 -10.94 6.16 -22.60
N GLY A 86 -10.72 5.70 -21.36
CA GLY A 86 -9.49 5.07 -20.90
C GLY A 86 -8.39 6.05 -20.49
N TYR A 87 -8.72 7.29 -20.10
CA TYR A 87 -7.78 8.33 -19.70
C TYR A 87 -7.95 8.73 -18.23
N ASP A 88 -6.84 8.95 -17.54
CA ASP A 88 -6.84 9.46 -16.17
C ASP A 88 -7.26 10.95 -16.10
N SER A 89 -7.37 11.48 -14.89
CA SER A 89 -7.71 12.89 -14.65
C SER A 89 -6.69 13.88 -15.21
N ASN A 90 -5.47 13.43 -15.51
CA ASN A 90 -4.43 14.22 -16.17
C ASN A 90 -4.40 14.01 -17.70
N GLY A 91 -5.35 13.25 -18.25
CA GLY A 91 -5.48 12.98 -19.68
C GLY A 91 -4.51 11.93 -20.21
N PHE A 92 -3.91 11.08 -19.37
CA PHE A 92 -3.02 9.97 -19.79
C PHE A 92 -3.76 8.64 -19.83
N ASN A 93 -3.53 7.85 -20.89
CA ASN A 93 -4.07 6.50 -20.97
C ASN A 93 -3.25 5.50 -20.13
N ARG A 94 -3.67 4.22 -20.16
CA ARG A 94 -2.99 3.12 -19.45
C ARG A 94 -1.54 2.88 -19.90
N ASP A 95 -1.20 3.25 -21.14
CA ASP A 95 0.17 3.24 -21.67
C ASP A 95 0.96 4.51 -21.33
N LYS A 96 0.38 5.40 -20.50
CA LYS A 96 0.94 6.70 -20.11
C LYS A 96 1.10 7.66 -21.28
N LEU A 97 0.30 7.53 -22.33
CA LEU A 97 0.24 8.45 -23.46
C LEU A 97 -0.87 9.47 -23.25
N HIS A 98 -0.54 10.75 -23.39
CA HIS A 98 -1.49 11.83 -23.20
C HIS A 98 -2.44 11.98 -24.40
N LYS A 99 -3.72 12.21 -24.13
CA LYS A 99 -4.83 12.22 -25.08
C LYS A 99 -4.59 13.13 -26.29
N VAL A 100 -3.97 14.28 -26.08
CA VAL A 100 -3.75 15.30 -27.13
C VAL A 100 -2.40 15.15 -27.81
N THR A 101 -1.31 15.11 -27.04
CA THR A 101 0.06 15.12 -27.56
C THR A 101 0.47 13.77 -28.14
N LYS A 102 -0.21 12.68 -27.75
CA LYS A 102 0.14 11.30 -28.11
C LYS A 102 1.57 10.91 -27.68
N THR A 103 2.12 11.61 -26.68
CA THR A 103 3.43 11.32 -26.07
C THR A 103 3.27 11.04 -24.58
N HIS A 104 4.37 10.68 -23.90
CA HIS A 104 4.40 10.52 -22.44
C HIS A 104 4.34 11.84 -21.66
N PHE A 105 4.05 12.96 -22.33
CA PHE A 105 3.99 14.29 -21.73
C PHE A 105 2.71 15.01 -22.15
N ASN A 106 2.11 15.77 -21.24
CA ASN A 106 1.00 16.66 -21.55
C ASN A 106 1.47 17.90 -22.33
N GLN A 107 0.55 18.81 -22.65
CA GLN A 107 0.87 20.01 -23.43
C GLN A 107 1.86 20.95 -22.71
N ASP A 108 1.89 20.91 -21.37
CA ASP A 108 2.81 21.71 -20.54
C ASP A 108 4.17 21.02 -20.32
N GLY A 109 4.37 19.83 -20.91
CA GLY A 109 5.61 19.06 -20.85
C GLY A 109 5.76 18.19 -19.60
N TYR A 110 4.71 17.98 -18.80
CA TYR A 110 4.73 17.09 -17.63
C TYR A 110 4.27 15.69 -17.98
N ASN A 111 4.91 14.68 -17.41
CA ASN A 111 4.50 13.28 -17.58
C ASN A 111 3.33 12.90 -16.65
N TYR A 112 2.87 11.64 -16.75
CA TYR A 112 1.79 11.10 -15.91
C TYR A 112 2.05 11.16 -14.40
N ARG A 113 3.30 11.38 -13.96
CA ARG A 113 3.68 11.58 -12.54
C ARG A 113 3.82 13.06 -12.17
N GLY A 114 3.54 13.98 -13.08
CA GLY A 114 3.63 15.42 -12.86
C GLY A 114 5.04 16.01 -12.96
N TYR A 115 5.97 15.36 -13.67
CA TYR A 115 7.35 15.83 -13.83
C TYR A 115 7.70 16.13 -15.29
N LYS A 116 8.44 17.22 -15.53
CA LYS A 116 9.06 17.51 -16.81
C LYS A 116 10.20 16.55 -17.11
N GLN A 117 10.72 16.64 -18.33
CA GLN A 117 11.82 15.80 -18.81
C GLN A 117 13.09 15.98 -17.96
N ASP A 118 13.36 17.20 -17.51
CA ASP A 118 14.45 17.56 -16.59
C ASP A 118 14.24 17.05 -15.14
N GLY A 119 13.07 16.48 -14.84
CA GLY A 119 12.75 15.91 -13.54
C GLY A 119 12.11 16.85 -12.54
N PHE A 120 11.80 18.10 -12.90
CA PHE A 120 11.10 19.05 -12.02
C PHE A 120 9.58 18.97 -12.17
N ASN A 121 8.86 19.10 -11.06
CA ASN A 121 7.40 19.23 -11.08
C ASN A 121 6.96 20.71 -11.19
N GLN A 122 5.64 20.95 -11.22
CA GLN A 122 5.07 22.30 -11.28
C GLN A 122 5.50 23.23 -10.15
N LYS A 123 5.91 22.68 -9.00
CA LYS A 123 6.41 23.44 -7.85
C LYS A 123 7.93 23.65 -7.89
N GLY A 124 8.60 23.26 -8.97
CA GLY A 124 10.06 23.33 -9.09
C GLY A 124 10.79 22.30 -8.24
N ILE A 125 10.11 21.25 -7.73
CA ILE A 125 10.76 20.18 -6.95
C ILE A 125 11.24 19.07 -7.87
N HIS A 126 12.52 18.70 -7.75
CA HIS A 126 13.14 17.63 -8.52
C HIS A 126 12.79 16.25 -7.96
N LYS A 127 12.36 15.34 -8.85
CA LYS A 127 11.87 13.99 -8.53
C LYS A 127 12.87 13.11 -7.75
N GLU A 128 14.16 13.40 -7.84
CA GLU A 128 15.22 12.58 -7.23
C GLU A 128 15.74 13.14 -5.91
N THR A 129 15.74 14.46 -5.76
CA THR A 129 16.28 15.12 -4.56
C THR A 129 15.19 15.50 -3.57
N ASN A 130 13.93 15.55 -4.02
CA ASN A 130 12.82 16.15 -3.28
C ASN A 130 13.13 17.58 -2.79
N THR A 131 13.99 18.29 -3.52
CA THR A 131 14.33 19.71 -3.28
C THR A 131 14.13 20.52 -4.56
N ILE A 132 14.29 21.84 -4.48
CA ILE A 132 14.28 22.71 -5.65
C ILE A 132 15.49 22.52 -6.59
N TYR A 133 16.47 21.70 -6.22
CA TYR A 133 17.71 21.47 -6.97
C TYR A 133 17.78 20.04 -7.50
N ASN A 134 18.38 19.83 -8.66
CA ASN A 134 18.74 18.49 -9.16
C ASN A 134 20.01 17.93 -8.49
N LEU A 135 20.46 16.75 -8.90
CA LEU A 135 21.68 16.11 -8.35
C LEU A 135 22.97 16.91 -8.63
N ASN A 136 22.95 17.71 -9.69
CA ASN A 136 24.04 18.59 -10.08
C ASN A 136 23.93 19.97 -9.40
N GLY A 137 22.98 20.18 -8.51
CA GLY A 137 22.84 21.44 -7.77
C GLY A 137 22.10 22.56 -8.50
N TYR A 138 21.49 22.32 -9.67
CA TYR A 138 20.79 23.36 -10.42
C TYR A 138 19.29 23.35 -10.11
N ASP A 139 18.68 24.53 -9.98
CA ASP A 139 17.22 24.67 -9.89
C ASP A 139 16.54 24.70 -11.27
N VAL A 140 15.21 24.89 -11.28
CA VAL A 140 14.41 24.98 -12.52
C VAL A 140 14.79 26.17 -13.42
N ASN A 141 15.43 27.21 -12.86
CA ASN A 141 15.89 28.39 -13.59
C ASN A 141 17.37 28.28 -14.01
N GLY A 142 18.04 27.17 -13.69
CA GLY A 142 19.47 26.97 -13.97
C GLY A 142 20.41 27.67 -12.98
N VAL A 143 19.91 28.09 -11.81
CA VAL A 143 20.73 28.65 -10.74
C VAL A 143 21.38 27.51 -9.96
N HIS A 144 22.71 27.55 -9.84
CA HIS A 144 23.48 26.55 -9.09
C HIS A 144 23.51 26.86 -7.60
N ALA A 145 23.32 25.83 -6.77
CA ALA A 145 23.44 25.87 -5.33
C ALA A 145 24.89 26.07 -4.87
N SER A 146 25.11 26.34 -3.58
CA SER A 146 26.46 26.29 -3.02
C SER A 146 27.00 24.86 -3.03
N GLU A 147 28.32 24.69 -3.16
CA GLU A 147 28.99 23.39 -3.10
C GLU A 147 28.65 22.59 -1.83
N GLU A 148 28.50 23.29 -0.70
CA GLU A 148 28.08 22.70 0.57
C GLU A 148 26.65 22.16 0.50
N LEU A 149 25.74 22.91 -0.11
CA LEU A 149 24.36 22.48 -0.29
C LEU A 149 24.25 21.31 -1.27
N VAL A 150 25.05 21.30 -2.34
CA VAL A 150 25.15 20.16 -3.28
C VAL A 150 25.60 18.89 -2.56
N LYS A 151 26.61 18.99 -1.67
CA LYS A 151 27.03 17.85 -0.83
C LYS A 151 25.90 17.36 0.07
N VAL A 152 25.16 18.27 0.71
CA VAL A 152 24.01 17.92 1.57
C VAL A 152 22.89 17.27 0.77
N ILE A 153 22.56 17.80 -0.42
CA ILE A 153 21.56 17.22 -1.33
C ILE A 153 21.97 15.80 -1.71
N ASN A 154 23.21 15.60 -2.15
CA ASN A 154 23.71 14.29 -2.57
C ASN A 154 23.91 13.30 -1.42
N GLN A 155 24.01 13.76 -0.17
CA GLN A 155 23.98 12.93 1.03
C GLN A 155 22.55 12.54 1.44
N LYS A 156 21.58 13.45 1.29
CA LYS A 156 20.16 13.22 1.62
C LYS A 156 19.42 12.44 0.55
N VAL A 157 19.87 12.52 -0.70
CA VAL A 157 19.44 11.62 -1.76
C VAL A 157 19.96 10.24 -1.38
N SER A 158 19.06 9.40 -0.86
CA SER A 158 19.29 7.96 -0.79
C SER A 158 19.85 7.54 -2.14
N PRO A 159 21.03 6.89 -2.20
CA PRO A 159 21.57 6.45 -3.46
C PRO A 159 20.46 5.66 -4.13
N LYS A 160 20.02 6.12 -5.29
CA LYS A 160 19.52 5.21 -6.30
C LYS A 160 20.70 4.30 -6.72
N CYS A 161 21.21 3.46 -5.81
CA CYS A 161 21.20 2.08 -6.19
C CYS A 161 19.76 1.82 -6.61
N GLU A 162 19.55 1.24 -7.79
CA GLU A 162 18.31 0.53 -8.05
C GLU A 162 18.19 -0.55 -6.98
N LEU A 163 17.75 -0.15 -5.78
CA LEU A 163 17.37 -1.01 -4.71
C LEU A 163 16.11 -1.65 -5.25
N LYS A 164 16.28 -2.79 -5.93
CA LYS A 164 15.22 -3.61 -6.53
C LYS A 164 14.38 -4.28 -5.44
N PHE A 165 13.97 -3.51 -4.44
CA PHE A 165 13.19 -3.96 -3.30
C PHE A 165 12.07 -2.98 -3.02
N ASP A 166 10.87 -3.54 -2.82
CA ASP A 166 9.62 -2.81 -2.78
C ASP A 166 9.24 -2.36 -1.35
N GLY A 167 10.03 -2.73 -0.35
CA GLY A 167 9.89 -2.35 1.05
C GLY A 167 10.47 -3.41 1.98
N PHE A 168 10.17 -3.27 3.26
CA PHE A 168 10.53 -4.24 4.29
C PHE A 168 9.32 -5.05 4.73
N TYR A 169 9.58 -6.25 5.23
CA TYR A 169 8.53 -7.20 5.59
C TYR A 169 8.68 -7.64 7.04
N HIS A 170 7.55 -7.73 7.74
CA HIS A 170 7.45 -8.36 9.04
C HIS A 170 6.34 -9.42 8.98
N MET A 171 6.71 -10.69 9.08
CA MET A 171 5.73 -11.77 9.09
C MET A 171 5.24 -12.00 10.51
N THR A 172 3.94 -12.16 10.72
CA THR A 172 3.44 -12.42 12.06
C THR A 172 2.09 -13.14 12.05
N HIS A 173 1.63 -13.57 13.22
CA HIS A 173 0.32 -14.18 13.38
C HIS A 173 -0.78 -13.13 13.42
N PHE A 174 -2.00 -13.51 13.01
CA PHE A 174 -3.17 -12.64 13.04
C PHE A 174 -3.38 -11.96 14.42
N ASP A 175 -3.30 -12.71 15.52
CA ASP A 175 -3.50 -12.16 16.86
C ASP A 175 -2.44 -11.09 17.22
N ASN A 176 -1.19 -11.29 16.77
CA ASN A 176 -0.11 -10.34 17.01
C ASN A 176 -0.22 -9.12 16.08
N ALA A 177 -0.59 -9.32 14.81
CA ALA A 177 -0.89 -8.23 13.89
C ALA A 177 -2.03 -7.34 14.41
N ALA A 178 -3.09 -7.93 14.97
CA ALA A 178 -4.17 -7.18 15.60
C ALA A 178 -3.68 -6.38 16.82
N SER A 179 -2.77 -6.94 17.62
CA SER A 179 -2.16 -6.24 18.75
C SER A 179 -1.30 -5.06 18.28
N ILE A 180 -0.47 -5.26 17.24
CA ILE A 180 0.34 -4.22 16.61
C ILE A 180 -0.55 -3.08 16.08
N LEU A 181 -1.63 -3.40 15.37
CA LEU A 181 -2.57 -2.44 14.83
C LEU A 181 -3.30 -1.64 15.92
N LYS A 182 -3.59 -2.28 17.06
CA LYS A 182 -4.17 -1.61 18.23
C LYS A 182 -3.17 -0.69 18.92
N ASP A 183 -1.93 -1.14 19.08
CA ASP A 183 -0.90 -0.41 19.81
C ASP A 183 -0.25 0.70 18.97
N GLY A 184 -0.43 0.67 17.65
CA GLY A 184 0.18 1.63 16.72
C GLY A 184 1.67 1.37 16.47
N LYS A 185 2.24 0.31 17.05
CA LYS A 185 3.68 0.01 17.01
C LYS A 185 3.97 -1.49 16.99
N ILE A 186 5.15 -1.84 16.49
CA ILE A 186 5.80 -3.12 16.74
C ILE A 186 6.84 -2.90 17.85
N PHE A 187 6.85 -3.75 18.87
CA PHE A 187 7.85 -3.72 19.92
C PHE A 187 8.93 -4.77 19.65
N SER A 188 10.17 -4.46 20.04
CA SER A 188 11.24 -5.45 20.17
C SER A 188 10.83 -6.51 21.18
N ARG A 189 11.48 -7.68 21.13
CA ARG A 189 11.12 -8.79 22.01
C ARG A 189 11.34 -8.46 23.47
N SER A 190 12.45 -7.81 23.80
CA SER A 190 12.74 -7.37 25.17
C SER A 190 11.62 -6.46 25.69
N ARG A 191 11.20 -5.48 24.89
CA ARG A 191 10.06 -4.59 25.22
C ARG A 191 8.73 -5.31 25.31
N GLN A 192 8.47 -6.27 24.43
CA GLN A 192 7.23 -7.04 24.40
C GLN A 192 7.11 -7.94 25.64
N SER A 193 8.22 -8.56 26.07
CA SER A 193 8.29 -9.39 27.28
C SER A 193 8.02 -8.60 28.57
N MET A 194 8.33 -7.30 28.57
CA MET A 194 8.02 -6.39 29.68
C MET A 194 6.54 -5.97 29.71
N LYS A 195 5.79 -6.15 28.61
CA LYS A 195 4.41 -5.66 28.46
C LYS A 195 3.33 -6.73 28.65
N VAL A 196 3.60 -8.03 28.42
CA VAL A 196 2.55 -9.06 28.33
C VAL A 196 3.01 -10.41 28.89
N ASP A 197 2.06 -11.11 29.52
CA ASP A 197 2.10 -12.52 29.94
C ASP A 197 2.61 -13.45 28.82
N MET A 198 3.50 -14.39 29.17
CA MET A 198 4.44 -15.11 28.29
C MET A 198 3.82 -16.02 27.19
N ASN A 199 2.49 -16.04 27.06
CA ASN A 199 1.75 -17.04 26.28
C ASN A 199 1.15 -16.55 24.95
N LYS A 200 1.33 -15.29 24.55
CA LYS A 200 0.88 -14.84 23.21
C LYS A 200 1.92 -15.18 22.13
N LYS A 201 1.46 -15.84 21.06
CA LYS A 201 2.25 -16.29 19.90
C LYS A 201 3.08 -15.14 19.31
N LEU A 202 4.38 -15.10 19.64
CA LEU A 202 5.34 -14.19 19.03
C LEU A 202 5.56 -14.51 17.55
N ASP A 203 6.13 -13.52 16.85
CA ASP A 203 6.67 -13.54 15.48
C ASP A 203 7.02 -14.96 14.98
N ILE A 204 6.39 -15.34 13.87
CA ILE A 204 6.41 -16.69 13.29
C ILE A 204 7.85 -17.10 12.93
N THR A 205 8.67 -16.14 12.48
CA THR A 205 10.05 -16.42 12.03
C THR A 205 11.02 -16.65 13.18
N ASN A 206 10.63 -16.32 14.42
CA ASN A 206 11.50 -16.37 15.61
C ASN A 206 11.29 -17.61 16.49
N ARG A 207 10.52 -18.61 16.02
CA ARG A 207 10.42 -19.93 16.68
C ARG A 207 11.63 -20.83 16.46
N VAL A 208 12.56 -20.43 15.59
CA VAL A 208 13.91 -20.98 15.59
C VAL A 208 14.79 -20.04 16.41
N ILE A 209 15.60 -20.62 17.31
CA ILE A 209 16.73 -20.02 18.03
C ILE A 209 16.41 -19.57 19.48
N SER A 210 16.47 -20.56 20.38
CA SER A 210 16.76 -20.43 21.81
C SER A 210 18.19 -19.92 22.13
N TYR A 211 18.85 -19.27 21.17
CA TYR A 211 20.27 -18.88 21.20
C TYR A 211 20.55 -17.50 20.57
N THR A 212 19.54 -16.64 20.40
CA THR A 212 19.75 -15.31 19.83
C THR A 212 20.36 -14.40 20.90
N HIS A 213 21.55 -13.84 20.63
CA HIS A 213 22.24 -12.91 21.53
C HIS A 213 21.30 -11.79 22.04
N ALA A 214 21.41 -11.45 23.33
CA ALA A 214 20.57 -10.48 24.01
C ALA A 214 20.41 -9.17 23.22
N ASN A 215 21.50 -8.70 22.60
CA ASN A 215 21.55 -7.46 21.83
C ASN A 215 20.61 -7.42 20.61
N ILE A 216 20.19 -8.57 20.04
CA ILE A 216 19.23 -8.61 18.92
C ILE A 216 17.78 -8.58 19.41
N GLN A 217 17.52 -9.06 20.63
CA GLN A 217 16.18 -9.10 21.21
C GLN A 217 15.63 -7.69 21.48
N ASP A 218 16.53 -6.72 21.59
CA ASP A 218 16.21 -5.30 21.71
C ASP A 218 15.84 -4.64 20.38
N HIS A 219 15.81 -5.38 19.27
CA HIS A 219 15.47 -4.84 17.95
C HIS A 219 14.18 -5.46 17.37
N VAL A 220 13.38 -4.62 16.73
CA VAL A 220 12.39 -5.04 15.73
C VAL A 220 13.14 -5.47 14.47
N ARG A 221 12.89 -6.70 14.02
CA ARG A 221 13.54 -7.30 12.86
C ARG A 221 12.64 -7.18 11.63
N MET A 222 13.21 -6.65 10.56
CA MET A 222 12.53 -6.37 9.31
C MET A 222 13.29 -7.05 8.16
N TYR A 223 12.58 -7.82 7.34
CA TYR A 223 13.18 -8.56 6.24
C TYR A 223 13.20 -7.73 4.96
N PHE A 224 14.31 -7.78 4.21
CA PHE A 224 14.38 -7.16 2.88
C PHE A 224 13.49 -7.88 1.85
N ARG A 225 13.14 -9.15 2.10
CA ARG A 225 12.26 -9.95 1.24
C ARG A 225 11.26 -10.76 2.07
N PRO A 226 10.05 -11.02 1.55
CA PRO A 226 9.05 -11.79 2.28
C PRO A 226 9.43 -13.28 2.38
N LYS A 227 10.12 -13.81 1.36
CA LYS A 227 10.53 -15.22 1.29
C LYS A 227 11.95 -15.43 1.81
N THR A 228 12.16 -15.54 3.11
CA THR A 228 13.49 -15.93 3.62
C THR A 228 13.77 -17.43 3.32
N PRO A 229 15.03 -17.91 3.37
CA PRO A 229 15.31 -19.34 3.20
C PRO A 229 14.65 -20.23 4.26
N THR A 230 14.37 -19.71 5.45
CA THR A 230 13.63 -20.40 6.51
C THR A 230 12.13 -20.46 6.26
N PHE A 231 11.63 -19.85 5.18
CA PHE A 231 10.20 -19.70 4.93
C PHE A 231 9.47 -21.03 4.66
N TRP A 232 10.16 -22.05 4.13
CA TRP A 232 9.58 -23.37 3.88
C TRP A 232 8.94 -24.00 5.14
N TYR A 233 9.49 -23.73 6.32
CA TYR A 233 8.93 -24.22 7.59
C TYR A 233 7.55 -23.62 7.92
N PHE A 234 7.20 -22.48 7.34
CA PHE A 234 5.99 -21.72 7.68
C PHE A 234 4.83 -21.93 6.71
N GLU A 235 5.03 -22.67 5.60
CA GLU A 235 3.98 -22.92 4.61
C GLU A 235 2.72 -23.58 5.21
N ASN A 236 2.90 -24.38 6.26
CA ASN A 236 1.84 -25.10 6.95
C ASN A 236 1.16 -24.31 8.08
N PHE A 237 1.61 -23.08 8.37
CA PHE A 237 1.03 -22.29 9.45
C PHE A 237 -0.31 -21.67 8.99
N SER A 238 -1.30 -21.72 9.89
CA SER A 238 -2.56 -20.99 9.73
C SER A 238 -2.45 -19.58 10.31
N GLU A 239 -3.31 -18.68 9.83
CA GLU A 239 -3.45 -17.32 10.38
C GLU A 239 -2.14 -16.52 10.37
N ILE A 240 -1.41 -16.57 9.26
CA ILE A 240 -0.17 -15.82 9.03
C ILE A 240 -0.43 -14.62 8.14
N VAL A 241 0.29 -13.52 8.39
CA VAL A 241 0.17 -12.27 7.65
C VAL A 241 1.53 -11.60 7.47
N LEU A 242 1.70 -10.86 6.38
CA LEU A 242 2.88 -10.02 6.14
C LEU A 242 2.51 -8.55 6.30
N LEU A 243 3.22 -7.85 7.18
CA LEU A 243 3.17 -6.40 7.28
C LEU A 243 4.29 -5.83 6.40
N LYS A 244 3.94 -5.06 5.38
CA LYS A 244 4.90 -4.41 4.47
C LYS A 244 5.08 -2.95 4.88
N PHE A 245 6.34 -2.54 5.02
CA PHE A 245 6.73 -1.20 5.40
C PHE A 245 7.55 -0.53 4.29
N SER A 246 7.45 0.80 4.25
CA SER A 246 8.16 1.66 3.31
C SER A 246 9.68 1.49 3.38
N SER A 247 10.38 1.70 2.26
CA SER A 247 11.84 1.77 2.24
C SER A 247 12.41 2.93 3.06
N SER A 248 11.57 3.89 3.49
CA SER A 248 11.93 4.96 4.43
C SER A 248 12.48 4.44 5.77
N LEU A 249 12.25 3.17 6.13
CA LEU A 249 12.87 2.60 7.32
C LEU A 249 14.41 2.65 7.31
N LEU A 250 15.04 2.72 6.12
CA LEU A 250 16.49 2.90 5.99
C LEU A 250 16.99 4.24 6.57
N THR A 251 16.12 5.24 6.70
CA THR A 251 16.48 6.56 7.21
C THR A 251 16.22 6.70 8.71
N LEU A 252 15.70 5.66 9.36
CA LEU A 252 15.43 5.72 10.79
C LEU A 252 16.72 5.87 11.59
N PRO A 253 16.76 6.80 12.57
CA PRO A 253 17.94 6.98 13.39
C PRO A 253 18.23 5.69 14.16
N ARG A 254 19.51 5.30 14.20
CA ARG A 254 20.02 4.09 14.88
C ARG A 254 19.53 2.77 14.29
N ALA A 255 18.82 2.76 13.15
CA ALA A 255 18.57 1.54 12.42
C ALA A 255 19.89 0.97 11.88
N LYS A 256 20.01 -0.36 11.91
CA LYS A 256 21.21 -1.09 11.47
C LYS A 256 20.83 -2.18 10.49
N VAL A 257 21.81 -2.65 9.73
CA VAL A 257 21.62 -3.82 8.86
C VAL A 257 22.51 -4.96 9.35
N SER A 258 21.92 -6.15 9.44
CA SER A 258 22.65 -7.40 9.57
C SER A 258 22.86 -7.98 8.19
N ILE A 259 24.12 -8.13 7.76
CA ILE A 259 24.46 -8.85 6.53
C ILE A 259 24.42 -10.34 6.85
N GLY A 260 23.31 -10.96 6.46
CA GLY A 260 22.93 -12.33 6.83
C GLY A 260 22.18 -12.45 8.16
N ASN A 261 22.00 -13.70 8.63
CA ASN A 261 21.08 -14.01 9.72
C ASN A 261 21.50 -13.34 11.04
N ALA A 262 20.75 -12.34 11.50
CA ALA A 262 21.11 -11.60 12.72
C ALA A 262 21.17 -12.49 13.98
N GLY A 263 20.54 -13.67 13.96
CA GLY A 263 20.60 -14.64 15.04
C GLY A 263 21.91 -15.44 15.13
N ASN A 264 22.80 -15.33 14.15
CA ASN A 264 24.12 -15.96 14.16
C ASN A 264 25.18 -14.99 14.71
N SER A 265 26.05 -15.49 15.59
CA SER A 265 27.13 -14.70 16.21
C SER A 265 28.15 -14.18 15.21
N SER A 266 28.27 -14.82 14.05
CA SER A 266 29.19 -14.42 12.99
C SER A 266 28.63 -13.36 12.04
N SER A 267 27.41 -12.86 12.27
CA SER A 267 26.76 -11.91 11.36
C SER A 267 27.29 -10.49 11.57
N VAL A 268 27.57 -9.82 10.46
CA VAL A 268 28.09 -8.45 10.47
C VAL A 268 26.92 -7.48 10.61
N ILE A 269 26.85 -6.80 11.75
CA ILE A 269 25.89 -5.73 12.00
C ILE A 269 26.60 -4.40 11.79
N CYS A 270 26.04 -3.58 10.93
CA CYS A 270 26.67 -2.35 10.48
C CYS A 270 25.65 -1.21 10.40
N ASP A 271 26.16 0.01 10.55
CA ASP A 271 25.36 1.21 10.34
C ASP A 271 24.98 1.34 8.87
N ILE A 272 23.81 1.93 8.63
CA ILE A 272 23.28 2.13 7.30
C ILE A 272 24.03 3.28 6.64
N THR A 273 24.98 2.94 5.77
CA THR A 273 25.73 3.90 4.95
C THR A 273 25.62 3.52 3.49
N LYS A 274 25.92 4.48 2.60
CA LYS A 274 26.04 4.20 1.16
C LYS A 274 27.04 3.08 0.88
N SER A 275 28.17 3.06 1.59
CA SER A 275 29.17 2.00 1.45
C SER A 275 28.57 0.64 1.83
N THR A 276 27.92 0.57 3.00
CA THR A 276 27.29 -0.66 3.50
C THR A 276 26.26 -1.21 2.51
N LEU A 277 25.35 -0.37 2.02
CA LEU A 277 24.30 -0.79 1.08
C LEU A 277 24.89 -1.25 -0.26
N ASN A 278 25.95 -0.60 -0.75
CA ASN A 278 26.64 -1.02 -1.98
C ASN A 278 27.33 -2.39 -1.86
N HIS A 279 27.73 -2.79 -0.64
CA HIS A 279 28.30 -4.11 -0.39
C HIS A 279 27.24 -5.23 -0.31
N ILE A 280 25.95 -4.88 -0.19
CA ILE A 280 24.88 -5.87 -0.24
C ILE A 280 24.63 -6.24 -1.70
N ASN A 281 24.91 -7.49 -2.06
CA ASN A 281 24.53 -8.01 -3.37
C ASN A 281 23.01 -8.24 -3.44
N PHE A 282 22.28 -7.18 -3.79
CA PHE A 282 20.82 -7.23 -3.91
C PHE A 282 20.33 -8.21 -4.99
N ASN A 283 21.10 -8.44 -6.05
CA ASN A 283 20.73 -9.42 -7.08
C ASN A 283 20.67 -10.83 -6.47
N SER A 284 21.70 -11.26 -5.73
CA SER A 284 21.69 -12.55 -5.03
C SER A 284 20.65 -12.60 -3.89
N LEU A 285 20.43 -11.47 -3.20
CA LEU A 285 19.45 -11.34 -2.13
C LEU A 285 18.01 -11.56 -2.65
N PHE A 286 17.65 -11.02 -3.82
CA PHE A 286 16.30 -11.12 -4.38
C PHE A 286 16.10 -12.28 -5.36
N LEU A 287 17.15 -12.99 -5.71
CA LEU A 287 17.05 -14.13 -6.62
C LEU A 287 16.04 -15.16 -6.07
N SER A 288 15.11 -15.59 -6.92
CA SER A 288 14.01 -16.49 -6.56
C SER A 288 14.36 -17.97 -6.69
N SER A 289 15.49 -18.30 -7.33
CA SER A 289 15.95 -19.67 -7.55
C SER A 289 16.45 -20.33 -6.26
N GLU A 290 16.43 -21.66 -6.26
CA GLU A 290 17.17 -22.46 -5.27
C GLU A 290 18.65 -22.07 -5.32
N VAL A 291 19.25 -21.97 -4.13
CA VAL A 291 20.65 -21.62 -3.95
C VAL A 291 21.33 -22.77 -3.26
N GLN A 292 22.42 -23.25 -3.86
CA GLN A 292 23.25 -24.30 -3.26
C GLN A 292 24.39 -23.74 -2.42
N ASN A 293 24.73 -22.45 -2.56
CA ASN A 293 25.79 -21.80 -1.81
C ASN A 293 25.31 -21.31 -0.43
N LYS A 294 25.97 -21.76 0.64
CA LYS A 294 25.68 -21.35 2.03
C LYS A 294 25.84 -19.85 2.27
N GLU A 295 26.78 -19.19 1.60
CA GLU A 295 27.00 -17.74 1.76
C GLU A 295 25.85 -16.94 1.17
N GLU A 296 25.39 -17.29 -0.03
CA GLU A 296 24.24 -16.66 -0.66
C GLU A 296 22.94 -16.94 0.10
N MET A 297 22.79 -18.16 0.63
CA MET A 297 21.68 -18.49 1.53
C MET A 297 21.72 -17.62 2.79
N ASN A 298 22.89 -17.43 3.40
CA ASN A 298 23.04 -16.54 4.54
C ASN A 298 22.69 -15.10 4.16
N LEU A 299 23.18 -14.57 3.03
CA LEU A 299 22.84 -13.23 2.55
C LEU A 299 21.32 -13.00 2.40
N ARG A 300 20.55 -14.02 2.06
CA ARG A 300 19.07 -13.94 2.00
C ARG A 300 18.38 -13.83 3.36
N HIS A 301 19.12 -13.99 4.45
CA HIS A 301 18.70 -13.68 5.81
C HIS A 301 19.09 -12.26 6.26
N THR A 302 19.54 -11.40 5.35
CA THR A 302 19.83 -10.00 5.66
C THR A 302 18.57 -9.32 6.21
N GLU A 303 18.75 -8.60 7.32
CA GLU A 303 17.69 -7.99 8.11
C GLU A 303 18.02 -6.53 8.39
N LEU A 304 16.99 -5.70 8.41
CA LEU A 304 17.02 -4.37 9.00
C LEU A 304 16.62 -4.52 10.48
N LEU A 305 17.44 -3.94 11.36
CA LEU A 305 17.30 -3.98 12.81
C LEU A 305 16.95 -2.58 13.31
N ILE A 306 15.77 -2.43 13.90
CA ILE A 306 15.27 -1.16 14.42
C ILE A 306 15.20 -1.27 15.95
N PRO A 307 15.88 -0.39 16.71
CA PRO A 307 15.95 -0.54 18.16
C PRO A 307 14.60 -0.25 18.83
N GLU A 308 14.27 -1.04 19.85
CA GLU A 308 13.14 -0.91 20.78
C GLU A 308 11.74 -1.05 20.17
N GLU A 309 11.37 -0.21 19.22
CA GLU A 309 10.03 -0.15 18.66
C GLU A 309 9.99 0.50 17.27
N LEU A 310 8.95 0.16 16.51
CA LEU A 310 8.68 0.68 15.17
C LEU A 310 7.24 1.18 15.08
N GLU A 311 7.08 2.47 14.78
CA GLU A 311 5.77 3.10 14.53
C GLU A 311 5.10 2.59 13.25
N LEU A 312 3.77 2.44 13.29
CA LEU A 312 2.97 2.07 12.12
C LEU A 312 2.82 3.17 11.07
N SER A 313 3.33 4.39 11.30
CA SER A 313 3.36 5.45 10.28
C SER A 313 4.15 5.08 9.03
N HIS A 314 5.00 4.05 9.11
CA HIS A 314 5.76 3.51 7.98
C HIS A 314 5.11 2.29 7.32
N LEU A 315 3.95 1.83 7.81
CA LEU A 315 3.24 0.68 7.26
C LEU A 315 2.61 1.05 5.92
N ASP A 316 3.03 0.38 4.85
CA ASP A 316 2.44 0.54 3.52
C ASP A 316 1.16 -0.28 3.38
N SER A 317 1.23 -1.56 3.77
CA SER A 317 0.15 -2.52 3.53
C SER A 317 0.26 -3.77 4.38
N ILE A 318 -0.86 -4.47 4.50
CA ILE A 318 -0.97 -5.79 5.11
C ILE A 318 -1.33 -6.79 4.01
N ILE A 319 -0.47 -7.78 3.81
CA ILE A 319 -0.58 -8.74 2.72
C ILE A 319 -1.01 -10.08 3.30
N PHE A 320 -2.09 -10.62 2.76
CA PHE A 320 -2.63 -11.94 3.07
C PHE A 320 -2.32 -12.94 1.97
N ARG A 321 -2.26 -14.20 2.37
CA ARG A 321 -2.04 -15.32 1.45
C ARG A 321 -3.25 -15.59 0.55
N SER A 322 -4.47 -15.35 1.04
CA SER A 322 -5.72 -15.65 0.31
C SER A 322 -6.85 -14.71 0.74
N ASN A 323 -7.91 -14.61 -0.09
CA ASN A 323 -9.14 -13.91 0.28
C ASN A 323 -9.79 -14.50 1.54
N LYS A 324 -9.64 -15.81 1.77
CA LYS A 324 -10.13 -16.49 2.98
C LYS A 324 -9.39 -15.99 4.22
N ASP A 325 -8.06 -15.87 4.14
CA ASP A 325 -7.21 -15.36 5.23
C ASP A 325 -7.57 -13.89 5.53
N LEU A 326 -7.75 -13.05 4.50
CA LEU A 326 -8.20 -11.66 4.64
C LEU A 326 -9.56 -11.57 5.36
N LEU A 327 -10.55 -12.35 4.91
CA LEU A 327 -11.89 -12.33 5.50
C LEU A 327 -11.86 -12.84 6.94
N ALA A 328 -11.09 -13.90 7.23
CA ALA A 328 -10.92 -14.41 8.58
C ALA A 328 -10.31 -13.36 9.52
N PHE A 329 -9.30 -12.63 9.05
CA PHE A 329 -8.69 -11.52 9.81
C PHE A 329 -9.70 -10.39 10.06
N LYS A 330 -10.37 -9.89 9.01
CA LYS A 330 -11.38 -8.82 9.11
C LYS A 330 -12.52 -9.20 10.06
N ASN A 331 -13.00 -10.45 10.00
CA ASN A 331 -14.08 -10.92 10.87
C ASN A 331 -13.65 -11.01 12.35
N LYS A 332 -12.39 -11.39 12.60
CA LYS A 332 -11.88 -11.60 13.96
C LYS A 332 -11.45 -10.31 14.65
N PHE A 333 -10.93 -9.33 13.90
CA PHE A 333 -10.33 -8.10 14.47
C PHE A 333 -10.91 -6.78 13.92
N GLY A 334 -11.80 -6.84 12.95
CA GLY A 334 -12.35 -5.66 12.29
C GLY A 334 -11.45 -5.10 11.18
N HIS A 335 -11.91 -3.99 10.59
CA HIS A 335 -11.19 -3.26 9.55
C HIS A 335 -10.46 -2.04 10.14
N HIS A 336 -9.14 -1.95 9.96
CA HIS A 336 -8.37 -0.78 10.40
C HIS A 336 -8.34 0.28 9.29
N LYS A 337 -8.90 1.46 9.55
CA LYS A 337 -8.95 2.58 8.59
C LYS A 337 -7.53 3.07 8.26
N GLY A 338 -7.28 3.38 6.99
CA GLY A 338 -5.98 3.92 6.52
C GLY A 338 -4.88 2.88 6.29
N VAL A 339 -5.19 1.58 6.44
CA VAL A 339 -4.26 0.49 6.15
C VAL A 339 -4.68 -0.20 4.85
N LEU A 340 -3.77 -0.28 3.87
CA LEU A 340 -4.01 -0.99 2.62
C LEU A 340 -3.94 -2.50 2.84
N TYR A 341 -5.00 -3.23 2.51
CA TYR A 341 -5.03 -4.70 2.57
C TYR A 341 -4.84 -5.29 1.18
N GLN A 342 -3.95 -6.27 1.04
CA GLN A 342 -3.64 -6.92 -0.23
C GLN A 342 -3.75 -8.44 -0.11
N VAL A 343 -4.09 -9.12 -1.20
CA VAL A 343 -4.00 -10.58 -1.29
C VAL A 343 -2.95 -10.95 -2.34
N ASN A 344 -1.89 -11.63 -1.91
CA ASN A 344 -0.81 -12.04 -2.79
C ASN A 344 -0.19 -13.36 -2.33
N LYS A 345 -0.75 -14.47 -2.83
CA LYS A 345 -0.26 -15.84 -2.56
C LYS A 345 1.24 -16.00 -2.90
N ALA A 346 1.69 -15.38 -3.99
CA ALA A 346 3.05 -15.50 -4.49
C ALA A 346 4.10 -14.88 -3.55
N LYS A 347 3.72 -14.03 -2.59
CA LYS A 347 4.63 -13.50 -1.56
C LYS A 347 4.88 -14.50 -0.41
N PHE A 348 4.05 -15.53 -0.29
CA PHE A 348 4.16 -16.57 0.73
C PHE A 348 4.79 -17.86 0.21
N PHE A 349 4.51 -18.31 -1.01
CA PHE A 349 4.98 -19.63 -1.46
C PHE A 349 6.06 -19.55 -2.53
N TYR A 350 6.98 -20.52 -2.53
CA TYR A 350 7.97 -20.70 -3.60
C TYR A 350 7.39 -21.42 -4.83
N LYS A 351 6.36 -22.24 -4.64
CA LYS A 351 5.70 -22.99 -5.73
C LYS A 351 4.35 -22.37 -6.07
N GLU A 352 4.12 -22.13 -7.36
CA GLU A 352 2.78 -21.94 -7.90
C GLU A 352 2.13 -23.32 -7.92
N THR A 353 1.35 -23.64 -6.89
CA THR A 353 0.40 -24.75 -6.89
C THR A 353 -1.01 -24.28 -7.12
#